data_AF-A0A6L7CSR9-F1
#
_entry.id   AF-A0A6L7CSR9-F1
#
_cell.length_a   1.000
_cell.length_b   1.000
_cell.length_c   1.000
_cell.angle_alpha   90.00
_cell.angle_beta   90.00
_cell.angle_gamma   90.00
#
_symmetry.space_group_name_H-M   'P 1'
#
loop_
_entity.id
_entity.type
_entity.pdbx_description
1 polymer ?
#
loop_
_entity_poly.entity_id
_entity_poly.type
_entity_poly.pdbx_seq_one_letter_code
_entity_poly.pdbx_strand_id
1 'polypeptide(L)'
;ATQVQGKALSYNNIADTDAALECVKEFAEPACVIVKHANPCGVAIGNSILDAYDRAYKTDPTSAFGGIIAFNRELDAETAQAIISRQFVEVIIAPSASEEALKITAAKQNVRVLTCGQWGERVPGLDFKRVNGGLLVQDRDLGMVGAEELRVVTQRQPTEQELRDALFCWKVAKFVKSNAIVYAKNNMTIGIGAGQMSRVYSAKIAGIKAADEGLEVKGSSMASDAFFPFRDGIDAAAAAGVTCVIQPGGSIRDDEVIAAADEHGIAMLFTDMRHFRH
;
A
#
# COMPACT_ATOMS: atom_id res chain seq x y z
N ALA A 1 10.37 -17.69 -7.20
CA ALA A 1 11.48 -16.73 -7.16
C ALA A 1 12.78 -17.50 -6.94
N THR A 2 13.89 -17.01 -7.51
CA THR A 2 15.23 -17.55 -7.34
C THR A 2 16.02 -16.61 -6.46
N GLN A 3 16.65 -17.14 -5.41
CA GLN A 3 17.57 -16.37 -4.59
C GLN A 3 18.93 -16.28 -5.28
N VAL A 4 19.34 -15.08 -5.67
CA VAL A 4 20.60 -14.83 -6.40
C VAL A 4 21.71 -14.29 -5.49
N GLN A 5 21.37 -13.86 -4.27
CA GLN A 5 22.34 -13.37 -3.28
C GLN A 5 21.83 -13.61 -1.85
N GLY A 6 22.74 -13.68 -0.87
CA GLY A 6 22.47 -13.45 0.54
C GLY A 6 22.28 -14.71 1.38
N LYS A 7 21.91 -14.51 2.65
CA LYS A 7 21.61 -15.59 3.62
C LYS A 7 20.34 -16.36 3.25
N ALA A 8 20.20 -17.59 3.75
CA ALA A 8 18.94 -18.32 3.64
C ALA A 8 17.73 -17.49 4.11
N LEU A 9 16.62 -17.58 3.39
CA LEU A 9 15.36 -16.92 3.75
C LEU A 9 14.79 -17.53 5.04
N SER A 10 14.36 -16.68 5.95
CA SER A 10 13.56 -17.11 7.09
C SER A 10 12.09 -17.30 6.70
N TYR A 11 11.32 -17.93 7.59
CA TYR A 11 9.86 -18.04 7.45
C TYR A 11 9.20 -16.66 7.25
N ASN A 12 9.57 -15.67 8.08
CA ASN A 12 9.03 -14.32 8.00
C ASN A 12 9.48 -13.61 6.72
N ASN A 13 10.68 -13.87 6.22
CA ASN A 13 11.11 -13.29 4.95
C ASN A 13 10.22 -13.74 3.80
N ILE A 14 9.80 -15.00 3.78
CA ILE A 14 8.92 -15.51 2.73
C ILE A 14 7.55 -14.83 2.81
N ALA A 15 6.94 -14.75 3.99
CA ALA A 15 5.64 -14.11 4.17
C ALA A 15 5.64 -12.61 3.81
N ASP A 16 6.65 -11.87 4.28
CA ASP A 16 6.79 -10.43 3.99
C ASP A 16 7.12 -10.19 2.50
N THR A 17 7.91 -11.07 1.88
CA THR A 17 8.22 -10.99 0.44
C THR A 17 6.98 -11.24 -0.41
N ASP A 18 6.15 -12.20 -0.03
CA ASP A 18 4.89 -12.48 -0.72
C ASP A 18 3.95 -11.26 -0.65
N ALA A 19 3.77 -10.68 0.55
CA ALA A 19 2.96 -9.47 0.72
C ALA A 19 3.48 -8.28 -0.12
N ALA A 20 4.80 -8.06 -0.15
CA ALA A 20 5.41 -6.99 -0.93
C ALA A 20 5.27 -7.23 -2.44
N LEU A 21 5.50 -8.47 -2.89
CA LEU A 21 5.42 -8.86 -4.30
C LEU A 21 3.98 -8.80 -4.82
N GLU A 22 3.01 -9.32 -4.08
CA GLU A 22 1.61 -9.27 -4.51
C GLU A 22 1.06 -7.85 -4.54
N CYS A 23 1.52 -6.97 -3.62
CA CYS A 23 1.14 -5.56 -3.64
C CYS A 23 1.76 -4.81 -4.83
N VAL A 24 3.06 -5.02 -5.13
CA VAL A 24 3.72 -4.28 -6.22
C VAL A 24 3.15 -4.66 -7.61
N LYS A 25 2.55 -5.85 -7.73
CA LYS A 25 1.84 -6.32 -8.93
C LYS A 25 0.55 -5.55 -9.24
N GLU A 26 0.05 -4.70 -8.33
CA GLU A 26 -1.11 -3.81 -8.57
C GLU A 26 -0.81 -2.61 -9.47
N PHE A 27 0.46 -2.38 -9.75
CA PHE A 27 0.93 -1.18 -10.44
C PHE A 27 1.55 -1.55 -11.79
N ALA A 28 1.14 -0.83 -12.82
CA ALA A 28 1.70 -0.99 -14.15
C ALA A 28 2.96 -0.14 -14.30
N GLU A 29 2.95 1.08 -13.78
CA GLU A 29 4.02 2.07 -13.74
C GLU A 29 5.17 1.64 -12.82
N PRO A 30 6.40 2.17 -12.97
CA PRO A 30 7.50 1.86 -12.04
C PRO A 30 7.09 2.08 -10.59
N ALA A 31 7.11 1.01 -9.80
CA ALA A 31 6.58 1.03 -8.44
C ALA A 31 7.54 0.37 -7.45
N CYS A 32 7.49 0.86 -6.22
CA CYS A 32 8.20 0.33 -5.07
C CYS A 32 7.22 0.11 -3.92
N VAL A 33 7.27 -1.07 -3.32
CA VAL A 33 6.56 -1.42 -2.10
C VAL A 33 7.57 -1.81 -1.03
N ILE A 34 7.50 -1.18 0.13
CA ILE A 34 8.30 -1.50 1.31
C ILE A 34 7.37 -2.08 2.36
N VAL A 35 7.68 -3.29 2.82
CA VAL A 35 6.89 -4.06 3.80
C VAL A 35 7.71 -4.33 5.05
N LYS A 36 7.01 -4.33 6.19
CA LYS A 36 7.52 -4.86 7.44
C LYS A 36 6.39 -5.57 8.18
N HIS A 37 6.60 -6.82 8.59
CA HIS A 37 5.61 -7.61 9.33
C HIS A 37 4.27 -7.73 8.55
N ALA A 38 4.39 -8.14 7.29
CA ALA A 38 3.30 -8.36 6.33
C ALA A 38 2.38 -7.16 6.06
N ASN A 39 2.80 -5.95 6.44
CA ASN A 39 2.10 -4.71 6.16
C ASN A 39 2.99 -3.76 5.34
N PRO A 40 2.46 -3.11 4.30
CA PRO A 40 3.13 -1.99 3.65
C PRO A 40 3.39 -0.86 4.65
N CYS A 41 4.63 -0.38 4.71
CA CYS A 41 5.00 0.85 5.44
C CYS A 41 5.31 2.01 4.49
N GLY A 42 5.54 1.74 3.20
CA GLY A 42 5.67 2.77 2.17
C GLY A 42 5.45 2.19 0.78
N VAL A 43 4.63 2.87 -0.02
CA VAL A 43 4.34 2.50 -1.41
C VAL A 43 4.36 3.75 -2.28
N ALA A 44 4.97 3.65 -3.46
CA ALA A 44 4.90 4.74 -4.42
C ALA A 44 5.03 4.25 -5.86
N ILE A 45 4.45 5.03 -6.77
CA ILE A 45 4.71 5.01 -8.20
C ILE A 45 5.65 6.18 -8.54
N GLY A 46 6.61 5.95 -9.44
CA GLY A 46 7.54 6.97 -9.90
C GLY A 46 7.82 6.88 -11.41
N ASN A 47 8.66 7.81 -11.89
CA ASN A 47 9.12 7.80 -13.28
C ASN A 47 10.19 6.72 -13.54
N SER A 48 10.85 6.26 -12.48
CA SER A 48 11.81 5.17 -12.45
C SER A 48 11.66 4.39 -11.14
N ILE A 49 12.31 3.22 -11.02
CA ILE A 49 12.29 2.49 -9.74
C ILE A 49 13.07 3.22 -8.64
N LEU A 50 14.08 4.02 -8.97
CA LEU A 50 14.76 4.87 -8.01
C LEU A 50 13.83 5.96 -7.47
N ASP A 51 13.11 6.66 -8.36
CA ASP A 51 12.12 7.67 -7.95
C ASP A 51 11.03 7.03 -7.09
N ALA A 52 10.50 5.87 -7.51
CA ALA A 52 9.52 5.12 -6.73
C ALA A 52 10.08 4.71 -5.35
N TYR A 53 11.33 4.25 -5.27
CA TYR A 53 11.98 3.91 -4.01
C TYR A 53 12.14 5.12 -3.09
N ASP A 54 12.68 6.22 -3.62
CA ASP A 54 12.92 7.44 -2.85
C ASP A 54 11.63 8.01 -2.27
N ARG A 55 10.53 7.86 -2.99
CA ARG A 55 9.19 8.28 -2.58
C ARG A 55 8.58 7.32 -1.57
N ALA A 56 8.59 6.01 -1.84
CA ALA A 56 8.08 5.02 -0.90
C ALA A 56 8.80 5.10 0.45
N TYR A 57 10.13 5.24 0.43
CA TYR A 57 10.96 5.35 1.63
C TYR A 57 10.59 6.54 2.53
N LYS A 58 10.20 7.68 1.94
CA LYS A 58 9.78 8.88 2.69
C LYS A 58 8.55 8.66 3.56
N THR A 59 7.72 7.67 3.26
CA THR A 59 6.47 7.41 4.01
C THR A 59 6.73 7.09 5.48
N ASP A 60 7.69 6.20 5.75
CA ASP A 60 8.08 5.78 7.09
C ASP A 60 9.50 5.18 7.07
N PRO A 61 10.55 6.02 6.97
CA PRO A 61 11.96 5.62 7.03
C PRO A 61 12.29 4.74 8.24
N THR A 62 11.65 5.02 9.38
CA THR A 62 11.85 4.29 10.63
C THR A 62 11.40 2.84 10.50
N SER A 63 10.21 2.61 9.94
CA SER A 63 9.70 1.26 9.68
C SER A 63 10.38 0.60 8.49
N ALA A 64 10.84 1.35 7.49
CA ALA A 64 11.54 0.78 6.33
C ALA A 64 12.85 0.06 6.73
N PHE A 65 13.49 0.48 7.82
CA PHE A 65 14.71 -0.17 8.31
C PHE A 65 14.48 -1.65 8.66
N GLY A 66 15.23 -2.53 8.01
CA GLY A 66 15.08 -3.99 8.11
C GLY A 66 13.82 -4.52 7.42
N GLY A 67 13.21 -3.74 6.52
CA GLY A 67 12.06 -4.15 5.73
C GLY A 67 12.42 -5.02 4.53
N ILE A 68 11.38 -5.36 3.77
CA ILE A 68 11.47 -6.02 2.48
C ILE A 68 11.01 -5.06 1.39
N ILE A 69 11.79 -4.95 0.33
CA ILE A 69 11.54 -4.04 -0.78
C ILE A 69 11.18 -4.85 -2.02
N ALA A 70 10.04 -4.54 -2.64
CA ALA A 70 9.61 -5.13 -3.90
C ALA A 70 9.52 -4.08 -5.00
N PHE A 71 10.02 -4.43 -6.19
CA PHE A 71 9.93 -3.63 -7.41
C PHE A 71 9.17 -4.40 -8.50
N ASN A 72 8.47 -3.67 -9.38
CA ASN A 72 7.84 -4.25 -10.58
C ASN A 72 8.67 -4.08 -11.86
N ARG A 73 9.94 -3.68 -11.74
CA ARG A 73 10.93 -3.59 -12.83
C ARG A 73 12.28 -4.12 -12.32
N GLU A 74 13.20 -4.34 -13.26
CA GLU A 74 14.56 -4.77 -12.96
C GLU A 74 15.24 -3.89 -11.90
N LEU A 75 15.93 -4.51 -10.94
CA LEU A 75 16.79 -3.80 -10.01
C LEU A 75 18.07 -3.33 -10.73
N ASP A 76 18.17 -2.02 -10.94
CA ASP A 76 19.35 -1.36 -11.50
C ASP A 76 20.39 -0.97 -10.44
N ALA A 77 21.59 -0.63 -10.90
CA ALA A 77 22.72 -0.27 -10.04
C ALA A 77 22.48 1.00 -9.22
N GLU A 78 21.83 2.01 -9.79
CA GLU A 78 21.59 3.29 -9.12
C GLU A 78 20.65 3.11 -7.92
N THR A 79 19.56 2.38 -8.13
CA THR A 79 18.59 2.03 -7.08
C THR A 79 19.22 1.12 -6.03
N ALA A 80 19.99 0.11 -6.44
CA ALA A 80 20.72 -0.75 -5.51
C ALA A 80 21.67 0.07 -4.63
N GLN A 81 22.42 1.01 -5.21
CA GLN A 81 23.34 1.89 -4.48
C GLN A 81 22.60 2.77 -3.47
N ALA A 82 21.48 3.37 -3.88
CA ALA A 82 20.64 4.19 -3.01
C ALA A 82 20.16 3.39 -1.79
N ILE A 83 19.67 2.17 -2.01
CA ILE A 83 19.17 1.29 -0.93
C ILE A 83 20.27 0.98 0.07
N ILE A 84 21.41 0.43 -0.38
CA ILE A 84 22.46 -0.06 0.53
C ILE A 84 23.17 1.06 1.29
N SER A 85 23.12 2.30 0.77
CA SER A 85 23.74 3.47 1.38
C SER A 85 22.83 4.09 2.44
N ARG A 86 21.50 4.00 2.25
CA ARG A 86 20.52 4.68 3.09
C ARG A 86 20.07 3.84 4.27
N GLN A 87 19.94 2.52 4.12
CA GLN A 87 19.38 1.68 5.17
C GLN A 87 19.86 0.22 5.12
N PHE A 88 19.67 -0.47 6.24
CA PHE A 88 19.67 -1.92 6.25
C PHE A 88 18.34 -2.44 5.69
N VAL A 89 18.42 -3.40 4.77
CA VAL A 89 17.28 -4.10 4.15
C VAL A 89 17.46 -5.60 4.31
N GLU A 90 16.40 -6.34 4.59
CA GLU A 90 16.47 -7.80 4.74
C GLU A 90 16.39 -8.53 3.38
N VAL A 91 15.43 -8.13 2.54
CA VAL A 91 15.17 -8.74 1.23
C VAL A 91 14.85 -7.66 0.19
N ILE A 92 15.41 -7.81 -1.00
CA ILE A 92 14.99 -7.08 -2.20
C ILE A 92 14.46 -8.11 -3.21
N ILE A 93 13.26 -7.88 -3.75
CA ILE A 93 12.66 -8.72 -4.80
C ILE A 93 12.29 -7.87 -6.02
N ALA A 94 12.64 -8.37 -7.20
CA ALA A 94 12.35 -7.74 -8.49
C ALA A 94 12.18 -8.81 -9.59
N PRO A 95 11.60 -8.50 -10.76
CA PRO A 95 11.59 -9.40 -11.90
C PRO A 95 12.98 -9.93 -12.28
N SER A 96 13.96 -9.03 -12.33
CA SER A 96 15.38 -9.29 -12.62
C SER A 96 16.26 -8.33 -11.82
N ALA A 97 17.58 -8.57 -11.83
CA ALA A 97 18.57 -7.66 -11.26
C ALA A 97 19.78 -7.61 -12.20
N SER A 98 20.28 -6.40 -12.46
CA SER A 98 21.50 -6.20 -13.24
C SER A 98 22.74 -6.76 -12.53
N GLU A 99 23.78 -7.11 -13.28
CA GLU A 99 25.04 -7.59 -12.70
C GLU A 99 25.68 -6.53 -11.79
N GLU A 100 25.58 -5.25 -12.17
CA GLU A 100 26.09 -4.11 -11.42
C GLU A 100 25.32 -3.95 -10.10
N ALA A 101 23.99 -4.10 -10.10
CA ALA A 101 23.19 -4.10 -8.88
C ALA A 101 23.63 -5.21 -7.92
N LEU A 102 23.88 -6.42 -8.43
CA LEU A 102 24.35 -7.55 -7.61
C LEU A 102 25.74 -7.31 -7.03
N LYS A 103 26.67 -6.72 -7.80
CA LYS A 103 28.00 -6.31 -7.29
C LYS A 103 27.87 -5.31 -6.13
N ILE A 104 26.94 -4.37 -6.24
CA ILE A 104 26.67 -3.35 -5.22
C ILE A 104 26.05 -4.01 -3.97
N THR A 105 25.00 -4.80 -4.12
CA THR A 105 24.34 -5.46 -2.98
C THR A 105 25.25 -6.47 -2.28
N ALA A 106 26.25 -7.03 -2.97
CA ALA A 106 27.20 -7.99 -2.40
C ALA A 106 28.08 -7.35 -1.31
N ALA A 107 28.24 -6.03 -1.29
CA ALA A 107 28.89 -5.31 -0.20
C ALA A 107 28.18 -5.49 1.15
N LYS A 108 26.90 -5.90 1.13
CA LYS A 108 26.11 -6.25 2.32
C LYS A 108 25.75 -7.74 2.26
N GLN A 109 26.69 -8.61 2.66
CA GLN A 109 26.61 -10.08 2.52
C GLN A 109 25.31 -10.73 3.04
N ASN A 110 24.60 -10.09 3.96
CA ASN A 110 23.37 -10.63 4.54
C ASN A 110 22.10 -10.31 3.74
N VAL A 111 22.15 -9.33 2.84
CA VAL A 111 20.99 -8.89 2.04
C VAL A 111 20.62 -10.00 1.07
N ARG A 112 19.37 -10.47 1.13
CA ARG A 112 18.83 -11.40 0.13
C ARG A 112 18.35 -10.62 -1.08
N VAL A 113 18.79 -11.02 -2.26
CA VAL A 113 18.24 -10.53 -3.52
C VAL A 113 17.53 -11.69 -4.20
N LEU A 114 16.27 -11.48 -4.55
CA LEU A 114 15.40 -12.46 -5.19
C LEU A 114 14.98 -11.96 -6.57
N THR A 115 15.08 -12.83 -7.57
CA THR A 115 14.50 -12.58 -8.90
C THR A 115 13.27 -13.45 -9.08
N CYS A 116 12.16 -12.88 -9.56
CA CYS A 116 10.91 -13.64 -9.74
C CYS A 116 10.49 -13.81 -11.20
N GLY A 117 11.24 -13.25 -12.15
CA GLY A 117 10.84 -13.21 -13.54
C GLY A 117 9.66 -12.25 -13.77
N GLN A 118 9.26 -12.12 -15.03
CA GLN A 118 8.05 -11.38 -15.38
C GLN A 118 6.82 -12.25 -15.08
N TRP A 119 5.79 -11.63 -14.52
CA TRP A 119 4.51 -12.26 -14.25
C TRP A 119 3.52 -12.02 -15.38
N GLY A 120 2.67 -13.01 -15.64
CA GLY A 120 1.52 -12.86 -16.51
C GLY A 120 0.32 -12.22 -15.80
N GLU A 121 -0.85 -12.34 -16.42
CA GLU A 121 -2.12 -11.96 -15.80
C GLU A 121 -2.38 -12.76 -14.52
N ARG A 122 -3.10 -12.14 -13.59
CA ARG A 122 -3.48 -12.82 -12.35
C ARG A 122 -4.60 -13.80 -12.63
N VAL A 123 -4.38 -15.04 -12.22
CA VAL A 123 -5.35 -16.12 -12.43
C VAL A 123 -6.10 -16.42 -11.13
N PRO A 124 -7.38 -16.82 -11.22
CA PRO A 124 -8.13 -17.32 -10.08
C PRO A 124 -7.38 -18.43 -9.35
N GLY A 125 -7.55 -18.49 -8.04
CA GLY A 125 -6.91 -19.48 -7.20
C GLY A 125 -7.48 -19.45 -5.80
N LEU A 126 -7.11 -20.45 -5.00
CA LEU A 126 -7.55 -20.57 -3.62
C LEU A 126 -6.59 -19.84 -2.67
N ASP A 127 -7.16 -19.28 -1.61
CA ASP A 127 -6.48 -18.76 -0.44
C ASP A 127 -6.83 -19.60 0.79
N PHE A 128 -5.85 -19.81 1.67
CA PHE A 128 -5.92 -20.79 2.75
C PHE A 128 -5.54 -20.17 4.09
N LYS A 129 -6.38 -20.39 5.10
CA LYS A 129 -6.07 -19.99 6.48
C LYS A 129 -6.20 -21.16 7.44
N ARG A 130 -5.08 -21.53 8.07
CA ARG A 130 -5.06 -22.56 9.11
C ARG A 130 -5.83 -22.08 10.34
N VAL A 131 -6.68 -22.95 10.88
CA VAL A 131 -7.30 -22.79 12.21
C VAL A 131 -7.01 -24.02 13.04
N ASN A 132 -7.19 -23.94 14.37
CA ASN A 132 -7.04 -25.13 15.20
C ASN A 132 -8.12 -26.15 14.81
N GLY A 133 -7.69 -27.34 14.39
CA GLY A 133 -8.59 -28.42 13.97
C GLY A 133 -9.05 -28.36 12.52
N GLY A 134 -8.56 -27.43 11.69
CA GLY A 134 -8.98 -27.38 10.28
C GLY A 134 -8.31 -26.33 9.40
N LEU A 135 -8.91 -26.12 8.23
CA LEU A 135 -8.46 -25.20 7.20
C LEU A 135 -9.65 -24.44 6.64
N LEU A 136 -9.56 -23.11 6.61
CA LEU A 136 -10.49 -22.26 5.86
C LEU A 136 -9.96 -22.12 4.43
N VAL A 137 -10.87 -22.21 3.46
CA VAL A 137 -10.58 -22.11 2.03
C VAL A 137 -11.53 -21.08 1.43
N GLN A 138 -10.99 -20.15 0.66
CA GLN A 138 -11.76 -19.13 -0.07
C GLN A 138 -11.10 -18.85 -1.42
N ASP A 139 -11.80 -18.15 -2.31
CA ASP A 139 -11.18 -17.61 -3.51
C ASP A 139 -10.20 -16.50 -3.15
N ARG A 140 -9.11 -16.39 -3.90
CA ARG A 140 -8.17 -15.28 -3.78
C ARG A 140 -8.86 -13.98 -4.21
N ASP A 141 -8.65 -12.93 -3.42
CA ASP A 141 -9.15 -11.60 -3.74
C ASP A 141 -8.37 -11.00 -4.93
N LEU A 142 -8.94 -11.17 -6.13
CA LEU A 142 -8.47 -10.55 -7.37
C LEU A 142 -9.25 -9.30 -7.75
N GLY A 143 -10.28 -8.92 -6.96
CA GLY A 143 -11.11 -7.77 -7.24
C GLY A 143 -10.30 -6.48 -7.29
N MET A 144 -10.66 -5.60 -8.20
CA MET A 144 -10.18 -4.23 -8.31
C MET A 144 -11.22 -3.43 -9.09
N VAL A 145 -11.33 -2.13 -8.81
CA VAL A 145 -12.24 -1.23 -9.53
C VAL A 145 -11.45 -0.22 -10.38
N GLY A 146 -11.95 0.02 -11.60
CA GLY A 146 -11.53 1.12 -12.46
C GLY A 146 -12.23 2.44 -12.13
N ALA A 147 -11.81 3.54 -12.76
CA ALA A 147 -12.41 4.86 -12.55
C ALA A 147 -13.89 4.91 -12.98
N GLU A 148 -14.22 4.15 -14.02
CA GLU A 148 -15.54 4.01 -14.62
C GLU A 148 -16.53 3.22 -13.76
N GLU A 149 -16.03 2.43 -12.80
CA GLU A 149 -16.85 1.66 -11.85
C GLU A 149 -17.13 2.46 -10.56
N LEU A 150 -16.45 3.59 -10.35
CA LEU A 150 -16.61 4.41 -9.16
C LEU A 150 -17.88 5.25 -9.21
N ARG A 151 -18.61 5.27 -8.10
CA ARG A 151 -19.75 6.18 -7.90
C ARG A 151 -19.31 7.38 -7.05
N VAL A 152 -19.35 8.57 -7.63
CA VAL A 152 -19.22 9.82 -6.86
C VAL A 152 -20.55 10.07 -6.15
N VAL A 153 -20.55 9.98 -4.81
CA VAL A 153 -21.78 10.07 -3.99
C VAL A 153 -22.00 11.44 -3.33
N THR A 154 -20.98 12.28 -3.32
CA THR A 154 -21.02 13.66 -2.82
C THR A 154 -21.33 14.68 -3.93
N GLN A 155 -21.70 15.90 -3.54
CA GLN A 155 -21.90 17.03 -4.45
C GLN A 155 -20.61 17.44 -5.17
N ARG A 156 -19.48 17.46 -4.45
CA ARG A 156 -18.18 17.79 -5.03
C ARG A 156 -17.64 16.60 -5.84
N GLN A 157 -17.22 16.90 -7.07
CA GLN A 157 -16.50 15.97 -7.93
C GLN A 157 -14.99 15.95 -7.58
N PRO A 158 -14.31 14.79 -7.63
CA PRO A 158 -12.87 14.75 -7.47
C PRO A 158 -12.18 15.43 -8.66
N THR A 159 -11.04 16.05 -8.40
CA THR A 159 -10.09 16.41 -9.46
C THR A 159 -9.44 15.15 -10.04
N GLU A 160 -8.82 15.26 -11.22
CA GLU A 160 -8.10 14.12 -11.82
C GLU A 160 -6.97 13.60 -10.90
N GLN A 161 -6.29 14.49 -10.18
CA GLN A 161 -5.23 14.09 -9.26
C GLN A 161 -5.78 13.35 -8.04
N GLU A 162 -6.88 13.84 -7.46
CA GLU A 162 -7.56 13.16 -6.34
C GLU A 162 -8.07 11.78 -6.74
N LEU A 163 -8.63 11.65 -7.96
CA LEU A 163 -9.10 10.38 -8.50
C LEU A 163 -7.95 9.37 -8.69
N ARG A 164 -6.81 9.82 -9.24
CA ARG A 164 -5.59 8.99 -9.35
C ARG A 164 -5.10 8.55 -7.98
N ASP A 165 -5.00 9.47 -7.03
CA ASP A 165 -4.54 9.20 -5.67
C ASP A 165 -5.50 8.28 -4.91
N ALA A 166 -6.81 8.41 -5.14
CA ALA A 166 -7.82 7.54 -4.55
C ALA A 166 -7.70 6.10 -5.08
N LEU A 167 -7.59 5.90 -6.40
CA LEU A 167 -7.37 4.57 -6.99
C LEU A 167 -6.04 3.95 -6.54
N PHE A 168 -4.98 4.75 -6.42
CA PHE A 168 -3.71 4.31 -5.87
C PHE A 168 -3.87 3.85 -4.41
N CYS A 169 -4.49 4.68 -3.55
CA CYS A 169 -4.79 4.35 -2.17
C CYS A 169 -5.61 3.06 -2.03
N TRP A 170 -6.61 2.88 -2.89
CA TRP A 170 -7.48 1.70 -2.91
C TRP A 170 -6.69 0.41 -3.16
N LYS A 171 -5.80 0.43 -4.16
CA LYS A 171 -4.88 -0.68 -4.46
C LYS A 171 -3.99 -1.01 -3.26
N VAL A 172 -3.46 -0.01 -2.56
CA VAL A 172 -2.62 -0.22 -1.37
C VAL A 172 -3.44 -0.77 -0.20
N ALA A 173 -4.63 -0.21 0.06
CA ALA A 173 -5.49 -0.60 1.19
C ALA A 173 -5.85 -2.09 1.16
N LYS A 174 -6.00 -2.69 -0.02
CA LYS A 174 -6.21 -4.13 -0.22
C LYS A 174 -5.13 -5.03 0.43
N PHE A 175 -3.91 -4.51 0.61
CA PHE A 175 -2.77 -5.26 1.16
C PHE A 175 -2.45 -4.92 2.61
N VAL A 176 -3.10 -3.90 3.18
CA VAL A 176 -2.94 -3.51 4.58
C VAL A 176 -3.91 -4.35 5.43
N LYS A 177 -3.47 -4.82 6.60
CA LYS A 177 -4.35 -5.58 7.50
C LYS A 177 -5.48 -4.69 8.04
N SER A 178 -6.68 -5.24 8.11
CA SER A 178 -7.90 -4.54 8.50
C SER A 178 -7.98 -4.26 10.01
N ASN A 179 -8.63 -3.17 10.45
CA ASN A 179 -9.18 -2.11 9.61
C ASN A 179 -8.07 -1.23 9.04
N ALA A 180 -8.08 -1.01 7.73
CA ALA A 180 -7.02 -0.27 7.05
C ALA A 180 -7.48 1.14 6.67
N ILE A 181 -6.64 2.12 7.00
CA ILE A 181 -6.72 3.48 6.45
C ILE A 181 -5.41 3.82 5.78
N VAL A 182 -5.47 4.26 4.53
CA VAL A 182 -4.30 4.68 3.75
C VAL A 182 -4.51 6.11 3.30
N TYR A 183 -3.54 6.97 3.58
CA TYR A 183 -3.45 8.31 3.01
C TYR A 183 -2.42 8.29 1.87
N ALA A 184 -2.73 8.94 0.75
CA ALA A 184 -1.78 9.14 -0.34
C ALA A 184 -1.95 10.50 -0.99
N LYS A 185 -0.85 10.99 -1.53
CA LYS A 185 -0.78 12.23 -2.30
C LYS A 185 0.23 12.03 -3.44
N ASN A 186 -0.17 12.39 -4.65
CA ASN A 186 0.64 12.23 -5.86
C ASN A 186 1.09 10.79 -6.17
N ASN A 187 0.29 9.75 -5.91
CA ASN A 187 0.64 8.32 -6.04
C ASN A 187 1.79 7.86 -5.12
N MET A 188 1.87 8.43 -3.92
CA MET A 188 2.77 8.02 -2.85
C MET A 188 1.96 7.95 -1.55
N THR A 189 2.12 6.87 -0.79
CA THR A 189 1.55 6.82 0.57
C THR A 189 2.18 7.90 1.44
N ILE A 190 1.37 8.58 2.24
CA ILE A 190 1.87 9.56 3.23
C ILE A 190 1.64 9.09 4.67
N GLY A 191 0.74 8.13 4.88
CA GLY A 191 0.48 7.54 6.19
C GLY A 191 -0.39 6.29 6.06
N ILE A 192 -0.09 5.27 6.85
CA ILE A 192 -0.79 3.98 6.83
C ILE A 192 -1.16 3.58 8.25
N GLY A 193 -2.46 3.39 8.49
CA GLY A 193 -3.01 2.85 9.72
C GLY A 193 -3.46 1.40 9.52
N ALA A 194 -2.67 0.46 10.02
CA ALA A 194 -2.90 -0.97 9.84
C ALA A 194 -3.42 -1.67 11.09
N GLY A 195 -4.30 -2.65 10.90
CA GLY A 195 -4.59 -3.71 11.87
C GLY A 195 -5.41 -3.31 13.11
N GLN A 196 -6.04 -2.14 13.12
CA GLN A 196 -6.78 -1.69 14.30
C GLN A 196 -8.19 -2.25 14.35
N MET A 197 -8.65 -2.55 15.56
CA MET A 197 -10.05 -2.95 15.83
C MET A 197 -11.03 -1.80 15.56
N SER A 198 -10.57 -0.54 15.71
CA SER A 198 -11.34 0.66 15.41
C SER A 198 -10.72 1.42 14.25
N ARG A 199 -11.52 1.70 13.22
CA ARG A 199 -11.04 2.39 12.02
C ARG A 199 -10.67 3.86 12.27
N VAL A 200 -11.30 4.50 13.25
CA VAL A 200 -10.92 5.84 13.72
C VAL A 200 -9.48 5.84 14.24
N TYR A 201 -9.05 4.76 14.92
CA TYR A 201 -7.66 4.65 15.35
C TYR A 201 -6.70 4.39 14.18
N SER A 202 -7.10 3.63 13.17
CA SER A 202 -6.31 3.51 11.92
C SER A 202 -6.09 4.88 11.27
N ALA A 203 -7.15 5.70 11.15
CA ALA A 203 -7.03 7.05 10.61
C ALA A 203 -6.08 7.94 11.45
N LYS A 204 -6.23 7.92 12.79
CA LYS A 204 -5.33 8.65 13.69
C LYS A 204 -3.87 8.22 13.55
N ILE A 205 -3.60 6.91 13.49
CA ILE A 205 -2.25 6.37 13.32
C ILE A 205 -1.65 6.81 11.98
N ALA A 206 -2.42 6.75 10.89
CA ALA A 206 -1.97 7.23 9.59
C ALA A 206 -1.57 8.71 9.64
N GLY A 207 -2.38 9.55 10.30
CA GLY A 207 -2.08 10.97 10.49
C GLY A 207 -0.86 11.24 11.38
N ILE A 208 -0.71 10.50 12.49
CA ILE A 208 0.46 10.58 13.38
C ILE A 208 1.73 10.23 12.60
N LYS A 209 1.71 9.12 11.84
CA LYS A 209 2.85 8.70 11.03
C LYS A 209 3.26 9.72 9.98
N ALA A 210 2.28 10.33 9.30
CA ALA A 210 2.54 11.41 8.37
C ALA A 210 3.22 12.61 9.07
N ALA A 211 2.73 13.00 10.24
CA ALA A 211 3.27 14.12 11.01
C ALA A 211 4.69 13.85 11.54
N ASP A 212 4.96 12.63 12.03
CA ASP A 212 6.29 12.22 12.52
C ASP A 212 7.36 12.36 11.43
N GLU A 213 6.99 12.08 10.18
CA GLU A 213 7.88 12.17 9.01
C GLU A 213 7.77 13.52 8.26
N GLY A 214 7.05 14.50 8.82
CA GLY A 214 6.90 15.83 8.25
C GLY A 214 6.15 15.87 6.91
N LEU A 215 5.31 14.86 6.62
CA LEU A 215 4.52 14.76 5.40
C LEU A 215 3.18 15.48 5.54
N GLU A 216 2.81 16.23 4.51
CA GLU A 216 1.58 17.02 4.50
C GLU A 216 0.36 16.18 4.10
N VAL A 217 -0.59 16.00 5.03
CA VAL A 217 -1.89 15.35 4.79
C VAL A 217 -2.88 16.25 4.03
N LYS A 218 -2.74 17.57 4.15
CA LYS A 218 -3.64 18.51 3.46
C LYS A 218 -3.64 18.28 1.94
N GLY A 219 -4.83 18.08 1.37
CA GLY A 219 -5.03 17.80 -0.05
C GLY A 219 -4.75 16.35 -0.46
N SER A 220 -4.63 15.42 0.48
CA SER A 220 -4.46 13.99 0.18
C SER A 220 -5.78 13.28 -0.05
N SER A 221 -5.71 12.11 -0.70
CA SER A 221 -6.80 11.14 -0.76
C SER A 221 -6.67 10.09 0.36
N MET A 222 -7.80 9.61 0.87
CA MET A 222 -7.89 8.54 1.86
C MET A 222 -8.63 7.32 1.28
N ALA A 223 -8.08 6.12 1.43
CA ALA A 223 -8.84 4.88 1.26
C ALA A 223 -9.16 4.23 2.60
N SER A 224 -10.34 3.61 2.65
CA SER A 224 -10.78 2.73 3.73
C SER A 224 -11.20 1.39 3.14
N ASP A 225 -10.56 0.30 3.56
CA ASP A 225 -10.81 -1.06 3.04
C ASP A 225 -12.26 -1.56 3.22
N ALA A 226 -12.98 -0.94 4.16
CA ALA A 226 -14.37 -1.20 4.49
C ALA A 226 -15.17 0.11 4.70
N PHE A 227 -16.51 0.04 4.71
CA PHE A 227 -17.37 1.23 4.81
C PHE A 227 -17.28 1.94 6.17
N PHE A 228 -17.32 3.26 6.22
CA PHE A 228 -17.39 4.00 7.49
C PHE A 228 -18.74 3.80 8.17
N PRO A 229 -18.78 3.32 9.44
CA PRO A 229 -20.05 3.08 10.13
C PRO A 229 -20.72 4.38 10.63
N PHE A 230 -19.94 5.44 10.83
CA PHE A 230 -20.38 6.73 11.38
C PHE A 230 -19.60 7.88 10.72
N ARG A 231 -20.13 9.10 10.82
CA ARG A 231 -19.49 10.32 10.26
C ARG A 231 -18.16 10.70 10.90
N ASP A 232 -17.87 10.21 12.10
CA ASP A 232 -16.66 10.54 12.87
C ASP A 232 -15.35 10.27 12.11
N GLY A 233 -15.31 9.23 11.28
CA GLY A 233 -14.20 8.95 10.39
C GLY A 233 -13.98 10.02 9.33
N ILE A 234 -15.07 10.61 8.81
CA ILE A 234 -15.03 11.69 7.82
C ILE A 234 -14.67 13.02 8.48
N ASP A 235 -15.26 13.33 9.63
CA ASP A 235 -14.91 14.53 10.40
C ASP A 235 -13.42 14.53 10.79
N ALA A 236 -12.87 13.36 11.16
CA ALA A 236 -11.44 13.20 11.42
C ALA A 236 -10.57 13.37 10.17
N ALA A 237 -11.01 12.84 9.02
CA ALA A 237 -10.31 13.00 7.75
C ALA A 237 -10.28 14.48 7.31
N ALA A 238 -11.41 15.19 7.46
CA ALA A 238 -11.52 16.62 7.19
C ALA A 238 -10.58 17.44 8.08
N ALA A 239 -10.53 17.14 9.39
CA ALA A 239 -9.62 17.80 10.32
C ALA A 239 -8.14 17.59 9.97
N ALA A 240 -7.79 16.45 9.37
CA ALA A 240 -6.45 16.18 8.85
C ALA A 240 -6.17 16.85 7.49
N GLY A 241 -7.20 17.36 6.82
CA GLY A 241 -7.11 18.04 5.53
C GLY A 241 -7.25 17.13 4.30
N VAL A 242 -7.80 15.92 4.47
CA VAL A 242 -8.15 15.02 3.35
C VAL A 242 -9.21 15.69 2.47
N THR A 243 -9.07 15.61 1.16
CA THR A 243 -10.01 16.22 0.20
C THR A 243 -10.76 15.20 -0.66
N CYS A 244 -10.33 13.94 -0.67
CA CYS A 244 -11.03 12.86 -1.36
C CYS A 244 -11.00 11.56 -0.55
N VAL A 245 -12.12 10.84 -0.50
CA VAL A 245 -12.27 9.57 0.21
C VAL A 245 -12.79 8.50 -0.72
N ILE A 246 -12.15 7.33 -0.75
CA ILE A 246 -12.63 6.14 -1.44
C ILE A 246 -12.93 5.03 -0.43
N GLN A 247 -14.11 4.43 -0.54
CA GLN A 247 -14.57 3.37 0.34
C GLN A 247 -15.60 2.48 -0.38
N PRO A 248 -15.99 1.32 0.17
CA PRO A 248 -17.03 0.50 -0.44
C PRO A 248 -18.42 1.13 -0.44
N GLY A 249 -18.80 1.82 0.64
CA GLY A 249 -20.20 2.10 0.94
C GLY A 249 -20.94 0.86 1.47
N GLY A 250 -22.25 0.99 1.70
CA GLY A 250 -23.12 -0.05 2.23
C GLY A 250 -23.42 0.04 3.72
N SER A 251 -23.16 1.18 4.37
CA SER A 251 -23.61 1.43 5.75
C SER A 251 -25.10 1.77 5.75
N ILE A 252 -25.82 1.35 6.80
CA ILE A 252 -27.19 1.84 7.07
C ILE A 252 -27.18 3.37 7.27
N ARG A 253 -26.02 3.94 7.60
CA ARG A 253 -25.81 5.38 7.84
C ARG A 253 -25.03 6.07 6.73
N ASP A 254 -24.99 5.53 5.52
CA ASP A 254 -24.25 6.17 4.42
C ASP A 254 -24.71 7.61 4.18
N ASP A 255 -26.01 7.91 4.30
CA ASP A 255 -26.53 9.29 4.18
C ASP A 255 -25.87 10.27 5.17
N GLU A 256 -25.62 9.82 6.41
CA GLU A 256 -24.95 10.62 7.44
C GLU A 256 -23.46 10.85 7.09
N VAL A 257 -22.81 9.82 6.56
CA VAL A 257 -21.39 9.84 6.16
C VAL A 257 -21.17 10.72 4.92
N ILE A 258 -22.08 10.64 3.95
CA ILE A 258 -22.09 11.46 2.73
C ILE A 258 -22.36 12.92 3.08
N ALA A 259 -23.35 13.20 3.93
CA ALA A 259 -23.65 14.55 4.39
C ALA A 259 -22.43 15.20 5.07
N ALA A 260 -21.72 14.46 5.92
CA ALA A 260 -20.49 14.97 6.53
C ALA A 260 -19.40 15.28 5.50
N ALA A 261 -19.24 14.44 4.47
CA ALA A 261 -18.28 14.72 3.40
C ALA A 261 -18.66 15.98 2.60
N ASP A 262 -19.94 16.17 2.29
CA ASP A 262 -20.45 17.39 1.65
C ASP A 262 -20.22 18.64 2.51
N GLU A 263 -20.51 18.57 3.82
CA GLU A 263 -20.26 19.66 4.78
C GLU A 263 -18.79 20.13 4.77
N HIS A 264 -17.85 19.20 4.62
CA HIS A 264 -16.41 19.48 4.58
C HIS A 264 -15.84 19.70 3.17
N GLY A 265 -16.67 19.62 2.13
CA GLY A 265 -16.21 19.74 0.74
C GLY A 265 -15.27 18.61 0.30
N ILE A 266 -15.47 17.40 0.82
CA ILE A 266 -14.71 16.19 0.48
C ILE A 266 -15.42 15.47 -0.68
N ALA A 267 -14.67 15.08 -1.71
CA ALA A 267 -15.21 14.20 -2.74
C ALA A 267 -15.21 12.74 -2.23
N MET A 268 -16.35 12.05 -2.26
CA MET A 268 -16.48 10.67 -1.81
C MET A 268 -16.82 9.72 -2.96
N LEU A 269 -16.07 8.62 -3.03
CA LEU A 269 -16.12 7.60 -4.08
C LEU A 269 -16.52 6.26 -3.46
N PHE A 270 -17.63 5.69 -3.93
CA PHE A 270 -18.06 4.34 -3.57
C PHE A 270 -17.57 3.33 -4.61
N THR A 271 -17.01 2.22 -4.13
CA THR A 271 -16.50 1.10 -4.95
C THR A 271 -17.44 -0.09 -4.97
N ASP A 272 -18.40 -0.18 -4.04
CA ASP A 272 -19.25 -1.35 -3.79
C ASP A 272 -18.46 -2.67 -3.56
N MET A 273 -17.16 -2.56 -3.28
CA MET A 273 -16.24 -3.70 -3.14
C MET A 273 -15.43 -3.57 -1.86
N ARG A 274 -15.44 -4.59 -1.00
CA ARG A 274 -14.69 -4.59 0.28
C ARG A 274 -13.45 -5.48 0.22
N HIS A 275 -12.28 -4.94 0.58
CA HIS A 275 -11.02 -5.69 0.64
C HIS A 275 -10.58 -5.97 2.09
N PHE A 276 -11.35 -6.75 2.83
CA PHE A 276 -11.02 -7.05 4.23
C PHE A 276 -9.93 -8.13 4.34
N ARG A 277 -8.90 -7.89 5.16
CA ARG A 277 -7.75 -8.79 5.34
C ARG A 277 -7.36 -8.91 6.82
N HIS A 278 -7.27 -10.16 7.31
CA HIS A 278 -6.73 -10.47 8.65
C HIS A 278 -5.23 -10.75 8.60
#